data_AF-A0AAE3LPZ4-F1
#
_entry.id   AF-A0AAE3LPZ4-F1
#
_cell.length_a   1.000
_cell.length_b   1.000
_cell.length_c   1.000
_cell.angle_alpha   90.00
_cell.angle_beta   90.00
_cell.angle_gamma   90.00
#
_symmetry.space_group_name_H-M   'P 1'
#
loop_
_entity.id
_entity.type
_entity.pdbx_description
1 polymer ?
#
loop_
_entity_poly.entity_id
_entity_poly.type
_entity_poly.pdbx_seq_one_letter_code
_entity_poly.pdbx_strand_id
1 'polypeptide(L)'
;MQRVTLSNDQVLIQVVPEFGARVVALIDRRSGRDWLISGACEGAAGDDAAYGGAEARGWDECAPTVASCHDPNWGRRLRDHGDMWGRPWVSEESEGALTYRYIGEQFAFSRTLRLEGPKLLCDYEISAGTSGTKLPWMWSQHLLLATRPGERIILDGVSSWAEFGKEPATTDVLGLEAGLVQKSYGKVTDRASVGIDGSDGGIRLEWCDAQVPYCGVWMAFGNWPTADNPLHQMALEPTTAPSDDLEGARLNGTERWLEAGQKEHWQIEIELLPPKTD
;
A
#
# COMPACT_ATOMS: atom_id res chain seq x y z
N MET A 1 14.17 -14.59 8.45
CA MET A 1 14.41 -13.69 7.31
C MET A 1 15.14 -12.46 7.83
N GLN A 2 16.01 -11.86 7.03
CA GLN A 2 16.84 -10.73 7.46
C GLN A 2 15.99 -9.45 7.48
N ARG A 3 16.17 -8.62 8.51
CA ARG A 3 15.56 -7.28 8.57
C ARG A 3 16.62 -6.25 8.24
N VAL A 4 16.33 -5.41 7.25
CA VAL A 4 17.13 -4.22 6.93
C VAL A 4 16.45 -3.03 7.61
N THR A 5 17.23 -2.20 8.31
CA THR A 5 16.72 -1.06 9.07
C THR A 5 17.24 0.24 8.47
N LEU A 6 16.34 1.19 8.24
CA LEU A 6 16.69 2.59 7.95
C LEU A 6 16.10 3.44 9.09
N SER A 7 16.91 4.32 9.68
CA SER A 7 16.45 5.12 10.82
C SER A 7 17.20 6.44 10.95
N ASN A 8 16.53 7.44 11.52
CA ASN A 8 17.12 8.66 12.04
C ASN A 8 16.59 8.90 13.48
N ASP A 9 16.74 10.09 14.05
CA ASP A 9 16.29 10.38 15.42
C ASP A 9 14.77 10.34 15.63
N GLN A 10 13.96 10.43 14.57
CA GLN A 10 12.49 10.54 14.64
C GLN A 10 11.78 9.30 14.09
N VAL A 11 12.34 8.64 13.07
CA VAL A 11 11.68 7.55 12.35
C VAL A 11 12.59 6.33 12.30
N LEU A 12 12.02 5.14 12.46
CA LEU A 12 12.66 3.87 12.17
C LEU A 12 11.74 3.04 11.29
N ILE A 13 12.28 2.52 10.19
CA ILE A 13 11.60 1.60 9.29
C ILE A 13 12.38 0.29 9.22
N GLN A 14 11.66 -0.84 9.28
CA GLN A 14 12.24 -2.17 9.04
C GLN A 14 11.61 -2.83 7.82
N VAL A 15 12.46 -3.36 6.94
CA VAL A 15 12.06 -4.01 5.70
C VAL A 15 12.62 -5.43 5.65
N VAL A 16 11.88 -6.37 5.07
CA VAL A 16 12.31 -7.76 4.89
C VAL A 16 12.42 -8.07 3.39
N PRO A 17 13.61 -7.94 2.78
CA PRO A 17 13.81 -8.12 1.34
C PRO A 17 13.35 -9.48 0.83
N GLU A 18 13.63 -10.55 1.58
CA GLU A 18 13.26 -11.91 1.18
C GLU A 18 11.74 -12.18 1.22
N PHE A 19 10.96 -11.24 1.76
CA PHE A 19 9.51 -11.38 1.95
C PHE A 19 8.76 -10.19 1.33
N GLY A 20 8.89 -10.03 0.02
CA GLY A 20 8.20 -9.00 -0.76
C GLY A 20 8.78 -7.59 -0.59
N ALA A 21 10.00 -7.47 -0.04
CA ALA A 21 10.46 -6.23 0.58
C ALA A 21 9.39 -5.62 1.49
N ARG A 22 8.63 -6.44 2.23
CA ARG A 22 7.56 -5.95 3.10
C ARG A 22 8.13 -5.03 4.17
N VAL A 23 7.49 -3.88 4.37
CA VAL A 23 7.78 -3.04 5.53
C VAL A 23 7.04 -3.64 6.73
N VAL A 24 7.78 -4.05 7.74
CA VAL A 24 7.24 -4.78 8.91
C VAL A 24 7.17 -3.91 10.16
N ALA A 25 7.76 -2.72 10.14
CA ALA A 25 7.66 -1.73 11.21
C ALA A 25 7.86 -0.33 10.61
N LEU A 26 7.02 0.62 11.04
CA LEU A 26 7.18 2.06 10.78
C LEU A 26 6.96 2.78 12.11
N ILE A 27 8.05 3.07 12.80
CA ILE A 27 8.04 3.49 14.20
C ILE A 27 8.34 4.98 14.30
N ASP A 28 7.47 5.71 14.98
CA ASP A 28 7.79 7.03 15.51
C ASP A 28 8.67 6.85 16.76
N ARG A 29 9.95 7.20 16.66
CA ARG A 29 10.92 7.04 17.75
C ARG A 29 10.69 8.02 18.90
N ARG A 30 9.90 9.08 18.69
CA ARG A 30 9.58 10.07 19.73
C ARG A 30 8.53 9.52 20.69
N SER A 31 7.54 8.78 20.17
CA SER A 31 6.46 8.17 20.97
C SER A 31 6.66 6.67 21.23
N GLY A 32 7.51 6.01 20.45
CA GLY A 32 7.68 4.55 20.45
C GLY A 32 6.55 3.79 19.75
N ARG A 33 5.61 4.49 19.09
CA ARG A 33 4.48 3.88 18.39
C ARG A 33 4.93 3.27 17.07
N ASP A 34 4.61 2.00 16.86
CA ASP A 34 4.59 1.39 15.53
C ASP A 34 3.23 1.65 14.87
N TRP A 35 3.26 2.15 13.64
CA TRP A 35 2.06 2.47 12.88
C TRP A 35 1.54 1.29 12.07
N LEU A 36 2.29 0.21 11.93
CA LEU A 36 1.88 -0.94 11.11
C LEU A 36 1.32 -2.08 11.94
N ILE A 37 0.41 -2.83 11.33
CA ILE A 37 -0.04 -4.11 11.89
C ILE A 37 1.15 -5.08 11.92
N SER A 38 1.50 -5.55 13.10
CA SER A 38 2.60 -6.48 13.31
C SER A 38 2.23 -7.92 12.93
N GLY A 39 3.20 -8.71 12.52
CA GLY A 39 3.10 -10.17 12.51
C GLY A 39 4.34 -10.85 11.96
N ALA A 40 4.35 -12.19 11.98
CA ALA A 40 5.50 -12.98 11.55
C ALA A 40 5.74 -12.86 10.03
N CYS A 41 6.97 -13.05 9.56
CA CYS A 41 7.25 -13.11 8.11
C CYS A 41 7.11 -14.56 7.63
N GLU A 42 5.85 -15.02 7.53
CA GLU A 42 5.50 -16.39 7.17
C GLU A 42 4.31 -16.46 6.20
N GLY A 43 4.18 -17.55 5.46
CA GLY A 43 3.11 -17.72 4.48
C GLY A 43 3.64 -18.13 3.12
N ALA A 44 2.74 -18.60 2.26
CA ALA A 44 3.06 -19.00 0.90
C ALA A 44 3.03 -17.80 -0.04
N ALA A 45 3.98 -17.74 -0.98
CA ALA A 45 4.04 -16.73 -2.05
C ALA A 45 4.01 -17.37 -3.45
N GLY A 46 3.44 -18.59 -3.53
CA GLY A 46 3.21 -19.32 -4.77
C GLY A 46 2.21 -18.60 -5.69
N ASP A 47 2.04 -19.12 -6.90
CA ASP A 47 1.10 -18.53 -7.87
C ASP A 47 -0.38 -18.68 -7.45
N ASP A 48 -0.67 -19.64 -6.58
CA ASP A 48 -1.99 -19.91 -5.99
C ASP A 48 -2.16 -19.31 -4.59
N ALA A 49 -1.19 -18.52 -4.11
CA ALA A 49 -1.28 -17.85 -2.81
C ALA A 49 -2.46 -16.87 -2.77
N ALA A 50 -3.22 -16.93 -1.68
CA ALA A 50 -4.31 -16.01 -1.37
C ALA A 50 -3.88 -15.08 -0.23
N TYR A 51 -4.37 -13.84 -0.25
CA TYR A 51 -4.10 -12.87 0.80
C TYR A 51 -5.23 -12.89 1.82
N GLY A 52 -5.03 -13.60 2.92
CA GLY A 52 -6.00 -13.72 4.01
C GLY A 52 -5.65 -12.89 5.23
N GLY A 53 -6.40 -13.10 6.32
CA GLY A 53 -6.12 -12.43 7.59
C GLY A 53 -4.78 -12.80 8.21
N ALA A 54 -4.20 -13.96 7.86
CA ALA A 54 -2.85 -14.29 8.28
C ALA A 54 -1.84 -13.37 7.59
N GLU A 55 -1.97 -13.16 6.28
CA GLU A 55 -1.08 -12.35 5.43
C GLU A 55 -1.21 -10.84 5.66
N ALA A 56 -2.37 -10.39 6.15
CA ALA A 56 -2.75 -8.99 6.34
C ALA A 56 -2.02 -8.32 7.51
N ARG A 57 -0.79 -7.89 7.23
CA ARG A 57 0.12 -7.24 8.17
C ARG A 57 1.22 -6.48 7.44
N GLY A 58 1.76 -5.45 8.07
CA GLY A 58 2.82 -4.62 7.51
C GLY A 58 2.35 -3.84 6.28
N TRP A 59 3.27 -3.61 5.37
CA TRP A 59 3.01 -2.87 4.14
C TRP A 59 3.62 -3.56 2.93
N ASP A 60 2.73 -3.94 2.01
CA ASP A 60 3.01 -4.55 0.72
C ASP A 60 2.69 -3.60 -0.44
N GLU A 61 3.27 -3.89 -1.60
CA GLU A 61 2.92 -3.26 -2.86
C GLU A 61 2.09 -4.25 -3.69
N CYS A 62 0.92 -3.82 -4.17
CA CYS A 62 0.06 -4.63 -5.04
C CYS A 62 0.27 -4.23 -6.49
N ALA A 63 0.84 -5.10 -7.32
CA ALA A 63 0.90 -4.93 -8.78
C ALA A 63 1.20 -6.30 -9.45
N PRO A 64 0.65 -6.59 -10.64
CA PRO A 64 -0.11 -5.71 -11.52
C PRO A 64 -1.62 -5.65 -11.22
N THR A 65 -2.09 -6.27 -10.13
CA THR A 65 -3.49 -6.30 -9.70
C THR A 65 -3.57 -6.27 -8.16
N VAL A 66 -4.74 -5.95 -7.61
CA VAL A 66 -5.03 -6.01 -6.16
C VAL A 66 -5.68 -7.34 -5.79
N ALA A 67 -6.77 -7.75 -6.43
CA ALA A 67 -7.35 -9.08 -6.27
C ALA A 67 -7.02 -9.97 -7.47
N SER A 68 -7.19 -11.28 -7.29
CA SER A 68 -6.88 -12.26 -8.33
C SER A 68 -7.87 -12.20 -9.50
N CYS A 69 -7.37 -11.94 -10.71
CA CYS A 69 -8.17 -11.90 -11.92
C CYS A 69 -7.48 -12.64 -13.08
N HIS A 70 -8.17 -12.79 -14.20
CA HIS A 70 -7.57 -13.26 -15.44
C HIS A 70 -7.43 -12.09 -16.42
N ASP A 71 -6.26 -11.92 -17.01
CA ASP A 71 -6.04 -10.92 -18.03
C ASP A 71 -5.42 -11.53 -19.29
N PRO A 72 -6.02 -11.33 -20.49
CA PRO A 72 -5.55 -11.95 -21.72
C PRO A 72 -4.17 -11.45 -22.17
N ASN A 73 -3.75 -10.25 -21.79
CA ASN A 73 -2.43 -9.70 -22.14
C ASN A 73 -1.31 -10.32 -21.29
N TRP A 74 -1.62 -10.75 -20.07
CA TRP A 74 -0.67 -11.43 -19.20
C TRP A 74 -0.51 -12.92 -19.51
N GLY A 75 -1.49 -13.51 -20.22
CA GLY A 75 -1.45 -14.91 -20.66
C GLY A 75 -1.54 -15.93 -19.52
N ARG A 76 -1.84 -15.48 -18.30
CA ARG A 76 -1.99 -16.28 -17.09
C ARG A 76 -2.98 -15.64 -16.13
N ARG A 77 -3.37 -16.39 -15.10
CA ARG A 77 -4.06 -15.82 -13.95
C ARG A 77 -3.10 -14.94 -13.15
N LEU A 78 -3.55 -13.74 -12.80
CA LEU A 78 -2.86 -12.86 -11.88
C LEU A 78 -3.25 -13.22 -10.45
N ARG A 79 -2.26 -13.32 -9.57
CA ARG A 79 -2.47 -13.74 -8.19
C ARG A 79 -3.01 -12.61 -7.34
N ASP A 80 -3.64 -12.98 -6.23
CA ASP A 80 -4.12 -12.03 -5.23
C ASP A 80 -2.96 -11.17 -4.73
N HIS A 81 -3.17 -9.87 -4.62
CA HIS A 81 -2.19 -8.81 -4.31
C HIS A 81 -1.00 -8.71 -5.29
N GLY A 82 -1.13 -9.30 -6.48
CA GLY A 82 -0.14 -9.18 -7.55
C GLY A 82 1.16 -9.95 -7.28
N ASP A 83 2.16 -9.80 -8.15
CA ASP A 83 3.27 -10.73 -8.23
C ASP A 83 4.35 -10.54 -7.17
N MET A 84 4.36 -9.41 -6.46
CA MET A 84 5.52 -8.98 -5.70
C MET A 84 5.54 -9.40 -4.23
N TRP A 85 4.38 -9.41 -3.55
CA TRP A 85 4.33 -9.64 -2.10
C TRP A 85 4.79 -11.04 -1.70
N GLY A 86 5.50 -11.17 -0.58
CA GLY A 86 6.03 -12.44 -0.08
C GLY A 86 7.15 -13.08 -0.91
N ARG A 87 7.51 -12.54 -2.09
CA ARG A 87 8.62 -13.03 -2.94
C ARG A 87 9.89 -12.22 -2.69
N PRO A 88 11.10 -12.79 -2.85
CA PRO A 88 12.33 -12.06 -2.57
C PRO A 88 12.56 -10.92 -3.57
N TRP A 89 13.01 -9.78 -3.06
CA TRP A 89 13.49 -8.65 -3.85
C TRP A 89 15.00 -8.50 -3.66
N VAL A 90 15.66 -7.94 -4.67
CA VAL A 90 17.05 -7.49 -4.55
C VAL A 90 17.06 -6.21 -3.71
N SER A 91 18.03 -6.07 -2.82
CA SER A 91 18.21 -4.87 -1.99
C SER A 91 19.57 -4.23 -2.23
N GLU A 92 19.58 -2.92 -2.39
CA GLU A 92 20.77 -2.10 -2.62
C GLU A 92 20.74 -0.90 -1.67
N GLU A 93 21.85 -0.61 -1.02
CA GLU A 93 22.03 0.55 -0.15
C GLU A 93 22.96 1.55 -0.81
N SER A 94 22.54 2.81 -0.92
CA SER A 94 23.37 3.89 -1.46
C SER A 94 22.96 5.23 -0.84
N GLU A 95 23.96 6.06 -0.49
CA GLU A 95 23.77 7.48 -0.13
C GLU A 95 22.58 7.78 0.82
N GLY A 96 22.39 6.98 1.88
CA GLY A 96 21.31 7.18 2.86
C GLY A 96 19.91 6.74 2.39
N ALA A 97 19.85 6.00 1.27
CA ALA A 97 18.66 5.40 0.70
C ALA A 97 18.75 3.87 0.70
N LEU A 98 17.60 3.22 0.82
CA LEU A 98 17.45 1.78 0.58
C LEU A 98 16.56 1.54 -0.63
N THR A 99 17.12 0.91 -1.66
CA THR A 99 16.41 0.55 -2.88
C THR A 99 16.13 -0.94 -2.90
N TYR A 100 14.88 -1.30 -3.14
CA TYR A 100 14.45 -2.68 -3.32
C TYR A 100 13.93 -2.86 -4.73
N ARG A 101 14.33 -3.94 -5.41
CA ARG A 101 13.90 -4.25 -6.78
C ARG A 101 13.32 -5.65 -6.89
N TYR A 102 12.07 -5.74 -7.30
CA TYR A 102 11.46 -6.96 -7.82
C TYR A 102 11.81 -7.12 -9.30
N ILE A 103 12.24 -8.31 -9.70
CA ILE A 103 12.56 -8.66 -11.08
C ILE A 103 11.66 -9.83 -11.48
N GLY A 104 10.53 -9.51 -12.11
CA GLY A 104 9.64 -10.50 -12.70
C GLY A 104 10.02 -10.81 -14.15
N GLU A 105 9.30 -11.77 -14.75
CA GLU A 105 9.50 -12.16 -16.14
C GLU A 105 9.08 -11.06 -17.13
N GLN A 106 7.96 -10.39 -16.84
CA GLN A 106 7.32 -9.45 -17.76
C GLN A 106 7.52 -7.97 -17.36
N PHE A 107 7.76 -7.72 -16.06
CA PHE A 107 8.02 -6.39 -15.52
C PHE A 107 9.01 -6.44 -14.37
N ALA A 108 9.65 -5.31 -14.10
CA ALA A 108 10.39 -5.05 -12.87
C ALA A 108 9.74 -3.89 -12.14
N PHE A 109 9.89 -3.87 -10.82
CA PHE A 109 9.39 -2.81 -9.96
C PHE A 109 10.49 -2.47 -8.96
N SER A 110 10.66 -1.18 -8.66
CA SER A 110 11.55 -0.76 -7.59
C SER A 110 10.92 0.26 -6.68
N ARG A 111 11.28 0.17 -5.39
CA ARG A 111 10.94 1.14 -4.35
C ARG A 111 12.22 1.60 -3.67
N THR A 112 12.45 2.91 -3.66
CA THR A 112 13.54 3.56 -2.93
C THR A 112 12.98 4.29 -1.73
N LEU A 113 13.58 4.09 -0.57
CA LEU A 113 13.16 4.65 0.70
C LEU A 113 14.25 5.55 1.26
N ARG A 114 13.89 6.78 1.64
CA ARG A 114 14.79 7.78 2.25
C ARG A 114 14.12 8.45 3.44
N LEU A 115 14.90 8.83 4.44
CA LEU A 115 14.40 9.55 5.61
C LEU A 115 14.85 11.01 5.60
N GLU A 116 13.90 11.93 5.82
CA GLU A 116 14.15 13.37 5.99
C GLU A 116 13.36 13.88 7.20
N GLY A 117 14.01 13.99 8.36
CA GLY A 117 13.34 14.35 9.61
C GLY A 117 12.22 13.35 9.96
N PRO A 118 10.95 13.79 10.14
CA PRO A 118 9.81 12.90 10.40
C PRO A 118 9.28 12.19 9.15
N LYS A 119 9.86 12.45 7.97
CA LYS A 119 9.33 12.00 6.67
C LYS A 119 10.08 10.79 6.15
N LEU A 120 9.32 9.86 5.57
CA LEU A 120 9.77 8.78 4.74
C LEU A 120 9.37 9.09 3.29
N LEU A 121 10.37 9.35 2.47
CA LEU A 121 10.20 9.57 1.03
C LEU A 121 10.25 8.23 0.31
N CYS A 122 9.23 7.95 -0.49
CA CYS A 122 9.08 6.70 -1.23
C CYS A 122 9.07 7.01 -2.73
N ASP A 123 10.15 6.64 -3.43
CA ASP A 123 10.23 6.74 -4.88
C ASP A 123 9.97 5.39 -5.54
N TYR A 124 9.11 5.37 -6.54
CA TYR A 124 8.68 4.18 -7.24
C TYR A 124 9.05 4.21 -8.72
N GLU A 125 9.37 3.04 -9.27
CA GLU A 125 9.49 2.80 -10.71
C GLU A 125 8.83 1.45 -11.04
N ILE A 126 8.03 1.40 -12.10
CA ILE A 126 7.67 0.16 -12.79
C ILE A 126 8.21 0.21 -14.22
N SER A 127 8.74 -0.91 -14.72
CA SER A 127 9.29 -1.00 -16.06
C SER A 127 8.94 -2.33 -16.73
N ALA A 128 8.56 -2.30 -18.01
CA ALA A 128 8.41 -3.51 -18.80
C ALA A 128 9.74 -3.93 -19.41
N GLY A 129 9.88 -5.24 -19.69
CA GLY A 129 10.96 -5.73 -20.54
C GLY A 129 10.94 -5.08 -21.94
N THR A 130 12.09 -5.12 -22.63
CA THR A 130 12.24 -4.54 -23.98
C THR A 130 11.67 -5.43 -25.10
N SER A 131 11.37 -6.68 -24.79
CA SER A 131 10.78 -7.65 -25.70
C SER A 131 9.46 -8.13 -25.12
N GLY A 132 8.33 -7.64 -25.64
CA GLY A 132 7.02 -8.01 -25.15
C GLY A 132 5.91 -7.20 -25.80
N THR A 133 4.68 -7.69 -25.65
CA THR A 133 3.48 -6.89 -25.93
C THR A 133 3.20 -5.96 -24.76
N LYS A 134 2.53 -4.83 -25.01
CA LYS A 134 2.10 -3.94 -23.93
C LYS A 134 1.25 -4.67 -22.88
N LEU A 135 1.47 -4.33 -21.61
CA LEU A 135 0.83 -4.98 -20.47
C LEU A 135 -0.07 -3.99 -19.74
N PRO A 136 -1.35 -4.33 -19.51
CA PRO A 136 -2.17 -3.55 -18.62
C PRO A 136 -1.69 -3.79 -17.18
N TRP A 137 -1.74 -2.76 -16.35
CA TRP A 137 -1.38 -2.88 -14.94
C TRP A 137 -2.13 -1.86 -14.10
N MET A 138 -2.19 -2.15 -12.81
CA MET A 138 -2.53 -1.20 -11.77
C MET A 138 -1.59 -1.40 -10.58
N TRP A 139 -1.48 -0.38 -9.74
CA TRP A 139 -0.73 -0.43 -8.50
C TRP A 139 -1.52 0.18 -7.35
N SER A 140 -1.41 -0.44 -6.17
CA SER A 140 -1.90 0.09 -4.90
C SER A 140 -0.86 -0.09 -3.80
N GLN A 141 -0.65 0.95 -2.99
CA GLN A 141 0.17 0.87 -1.78
C GLN A 141 -0.67 0.29 -0.63
N HIS A 142 -0.49 -0.99 -0.32
CA HIS A 142 -1.29 -1.67 0.69
C HIS A 142 -0.60 -1.62 2.07
N LEU A 143 -0.64 -0.44 2.67
CA LEU A 143 -0.06 -0.13 3.99
C LEU A 143 -1.10 -0.35 5.09
N LEU A 144 -0.99 -1.48 5.81
CA LEU A 144 -1.95 -1.83 6.86
C LEU A 144 -1.57 -1.17 8.19
N LEU A 145 -2.41 -0.21 8.59
CA LEU A 145 -2.25 0.62 9.76
C LEU A 145 -2.79 -0.04 11.02
N ALA A 146 -1.99 -0.05 12.08
CA ALA A 146 -2.41 -0.38 13.44
C ALA A 146 -3.12 0.83 14.10
N THR A 147 -4.26 1.20 13.54
CA THR A 147 -5.10 2.27 14.07
C THR A 147 -5.76 1.84 15.39
N ARG A 148 -6.26 2.82 16.15
CA ARG A 148 -6.93 2.61 17.43
C ARG A 148 -8.31 3.27 17.41
N PRO A 149 -9.34 2.65 18.01
CA PRO A 149 -10.65 3.27 18.10
C PRO A 149 -10.60 4.67 18.72
N GLY A 150 -11.32 5.62 18.12
CA GLY A 150 -11.32 7.03 18.50
C GLY A 150 -10.32 7.92 17.76
N GLU A 151 -9.41 7.34 16.97
CA GLU A 151 -8.59 8.10 16.03
C GLU A 151 -9.42 8.63 14.85
N ARG A 152 -8.93 9.67 14.19
CA ARG A 152 -9.60 10.34 13.08
C ARG A 152 -8.94 10.02 11.76
N ILE A 153 -9.77 9.73 10.76
CA ILE A 153 -9.35 9.49 9.39
C ILE A 153 -9.43 10.82 8.65
N ILE A 154 -8.32 11.18 8.02
CA ILE A 154 -8.19 12.41 7.25
C ILE A 154 -8.11 12.05 5.77
N LEU A 155 -8.91 12.72 4.94
CA LEU A 155 -9.08 12.41 3.52
C LEU A 155 -8.98 13.67 2.64
N ASP A 156 -8.08 14.58 3.01
CA ASP A 156 -7.97 15.88 2.34
C ASP A 156 -7.45 15.70 0.90
N GLY A 157 -8.03 16.44 -0.04
CA GLY A 157 -7.70 16.35 -1.46
C GLY A 157 -8.31 15.17 -2.20
N VAL A 158 -9.22 14.41 -1.55
CA VAL A 158 -9.91 13.27 -2.15
C VAL A 158 -11.42 13.48 -2.23
N SER A 159 -12.00 13.25 -3.40
CA SER A 159 -13.42 13.48 -3.69
C SER A 159 -14.04 12.38 -4.56
N SER A 160 -15.26 12.62 -5.08
CA SER A 160 -15.92 11.76 -6.08
C SER A 160 -16.12 10.30 -5.68
N TRP A 161 -16.21 10.01 -4.38
CA TRP A 161 -16.32 8.65 -3.88
C TRP A 161 -17.49 7.84 -4.45
N ALA A 162 -18.66 8.48 -4.57
CA ALA A 162 -19.87 7.84 -5.11
C ALA A 162 -19.74 7.47 -6.60
N GLU A 163 -18.81 8.09 -7.34
CA GLU A 163 -18.53 7.73 -8.74
C GLU A 163 -17.87 6.35 -8.84
N PHE A 164 -17.08 5.98 -7.83
CA PHE A 164 -16.32 4.73 -7.80
C PHE A 164 -16.86 3.74 -6.76
N GLY A 165 -18.16 3.84 -6.44
CA GLY A 165 -18.85 2.93 -5.56
C GLY A 165 -19.44 3.63 -4.34
N LYS A 166 -18.77 3.49 -3.19
CA LYS A 166 -19.29 3.94 -1.90
C LYS A 166 -18.37 4.96 -1.24
N GLU A 167 -18.96 5.99 -0.65
CA GLU A 167 -18.29 6.88 0.30
C GLU A 167 -17.82 6.10 1.52
N PRO A 168 -16.62 6.41 2.10
CA PRO A 168 -16.18 5.82 3.34
C PRO A 168 -17.27 5.98 4.41
N ALA A 169 -17.69 4.87 5.04
CA ALA A 169 -18.83 4.88 5.96
C ALA A 169 -18.61 5.75 7.21
N THR A 170 -17.35 6.10 7.52
CA THR A 170 -16.98 6.86 8.69
C THR A 170 -15.66 7.61 8.45
N THR A 171 -15.43 8.68 9.21
CA THR A 171 -14.13 9.34 9.35
C THR A 171 -13.54 9.20 10.76
N ASP A 172 -14.15 8.32 11.56
CA ASP A 172 -13.68 7.89 12.87
C ASP A 172 -13.25 6.42 12.77
N VAL A 173 -12.11 6.08 13.37
CA VAL A 173 -11.68 4.70 13.55
C VAL A 173 -12.56 4.06 14.60
N LEU A 174 -13.24 2.96 14.25
CA LEU A 174 -14.20 2.27 15.12
C LEU A 174 -13.60 0.99 15.71
N GLY A 175 -14.16 0.51 16.82
CA GLY A 175 -13.80 -0.80 17.37
C GLY A 175 -14.40 -1.97 16.60
N LEU A 176 -13.98 -3.19 16.96
CA LEU A 176 -14.42 -4.45 16.33
C LEU A 176 -15.94 -4.66 16.41
N GLU A 177 -16.59 -4.12 17.44
CA GLU A 177 -18.03 -4.18 17.66
C GLU A 177 -18.84 -3.49 16.56
N ALA A 178 -18.21 -2.62 15.75
CA ALA A 178 -18.86 -2.00 14.60
C ALA A 178 -19.22 -3.03 13.51
N GLY A 179 -18.47 -4.13 13.42
CA GLY A 179 -18.66 -5.15 12.39
C GLY A 179 -18.55 -4.60 10.97
N LEU A 180 -17.83 -3.50 10.78
CA LEU A 180 -17.73 -2.77 9.52
C LEU A 180 -16.61 -3.34 8.66
N VAL A 181 -16.95 -3.72 7.43
CA VAL A 181 -15.98 -4.05 6.37
C VAL A 181 -16.34 -3.25 5.14
N GLN A 182 -15.41 -2.43 4.65
CA GLN A 182 -15.65 -1.60 3.49
C GLN A 182 -14.37 -1.29 2.72
N LYS A 183 -14.48 -1.38 1.40
CA LYS A 183 -13.55 -0.76 0.45
C LYS A 183 -14.24 0.40 -0.25
N SER A 184 -13.53 1.51 -0.39
CA SER A 184 -13.96 2.72 -1.07
C SER A 184 -12.84 3.27 -1.94
N TYR A 185 -13.18 3.97 -3.01
CA TYR A 185 -12.22 4.68 -3.85
C TYR A 185 -12.68 6.11 -4.07
N GLY A 186 -11.73 7.05 -4.02
CA GLY A 186 -11.96 8.45 -4.31
C GLY A 186 -10.94 8.98 -5.30
N LYS A 187 -11.30 10.05 -6.00
CA LYS A 187 -10.44 10.78 -6.94
C LYS A 187 -9.59 11.80 -6.20
N VAL A 188 -8.30 11.82 -6.47
CA VAL A 188 -7.41 12.88 -6.00
C VAL A 188 -7.47 14.05 -6.97
N THR A 189 -7.53 15.28 -6.45
CA THR A 189 -7.47 16.51 -7.26
C THR A 189 -6.26 17.34 -6.81
N ASP A 190 -5.31 17.56 -7.73
CA ASP A 190 -4.03 18.26 -7.48
C ASP A 190 -3.10 17.50 -6.51
N ARG A 191 -3.45 17.46 -5.22
CA ARG A 191 -2.66 16.79 -4.18
C ARG A 191 -3.57 16.16 -3.13
N ALA A 192 -3.24 14.95 -2.71
CA ALA A 192 -3.83 14.29 -1.55
C ALA A 192 -2.99 14.54 -0.29
N SER A 193 -3.65 14.65 0.85
CA SER A 193 -3.05 14.61 2.18
C SER A 193 -3.97 13.78 3.07
N VAL A 194 -3.78 12.46 3.08
CA VAL A 194 -4.66 11.51 3.80
C VAL A 194 -3.92 10.84 4.93
N GLY A 195 -4.58 10.58 6.05
CA GLY A 195 -3.86 10.08 7.22
C GLY A 195 -4.76 9.66 8.36
N ILE A 196 -4.10 9.35 9.48
CA ILE A 196 -4.74 9.08 10.77
C ILE A 196 -4.19 10.07 11.79
N ASP A 197 -5.08 10.73 12.52
CA ASP A 197 -4.74 11.64 13.62
C ASP A 197 -5.29 11.11 14.96
N GLY A 198 -4.46 11.14 16.00
CA GLY A 198 -4.83 10.75 17.36
C GLY A 198 -4.16 11.62 18.43
N SER A 199 -4.37 11.27 19.71
CA SER A 199 -3.65 11.88 20.83
C SER A 199 -2.16 11.54 20.80
N ASP A 200 -1.85 10.29 20.42
CA ASP A 200 -0.50 9.71 20.46
C ASP A 200 0.28 9.95 19.16
N GLY A 201 -0.15 10.94 18.38
CA GLY A 201 0.46 11.35 17.12
C GLY A 201 -0.41 11.06 15.91
N GLY A 202 0.18 11.22 14.73
CA GLY A 202 -0.48 10.99 13.45
C GLY A 202 0.45 10.38 12.41
N ILE A 203 -0.13 9.86 11.34
CA ILE A 203 0.57 9.46 10.13
C ILE A 203 -0.13 10.11 8.93
N ARG A 204 0.64 10.77 8.06
CA ARG A 204 0.12 11.44 6.87
C ARG A 204 0.80 10.95 5.62
N LEU A 205 0.01 10.58 4.60
CA LEU A 205 0.46 10.21 3.27
C LEU A 205 0.13 11.36 2.32
N GLU A 206 1.10 11.80 1.53
CA GLU A 206 0.95 12.89 0.58
C GLU A 206 1.48 12.54 -0.81
N TRP A 207 0.72 12.89 -1.85
CA TRP A 207 1.12 12.68 -3.23
C TRP A 207 0.31 13.55 -4.21
N CYS A 208 0.79 13.65 -5.46
CA CYS A 208 0.13 14.37 -6.54
C CYS A 208 -0.69 13.42 -7.43
N ASP A 209 -1.82 13.91 -7.95
CA ASP A 209 -2.74 13.13 -8.77
C ASP A 209 -2.15 12.64 -10.12
N ALA A 210 -1.13 13.33 -10.65
CA ALA A 210 -0.62 13.11 -12.01
C ALA A 210 -0.25 11.65 -12.30
N GLN A 211 0.39 10.97 -11.35
CA GLN A 211 0.75 9.54 -11.49
C GLN A 211 -0.02 8.62 -10.54
N VAL A 212 -0.65 9.15 -9.49
CA VAL A 212 -1.45 8.35 -8.55
C VAL A 212 -2.79 9.07 -8.32
N PRO A 213 -3.72 8.98 -9.28
CA PRO A 213 -4.91 9.83 -9.30
C PRO A 213 -6.04 9.39 -8.35
N TYR A 214 -5.85 8.35 -7.56
CA TYR A 214 -6.90 7.80 -6.70
C TYR A 214 -6.37 7.45 -5.32
N CYS A 215 -7.30 7.42 -4.36
CA CYS A 215 -7.10 6.92 -3.01
C CYS A 215 -8.11 5.81 -2.75
N GLY A 216 -7.62 4.60 -2.47
CA GLY A 216 -8.39 3.53 -1.87
C GLY A 216 -8.46 3.70 -0.36
N VAL A 217 -9.59 3.35 0.24
CA VAL A 217 -9.78 3.28 1.68
C VAL A 217 -10.31 1.89 2.00
N TRP A 218 -9.50 1.10 2.71
CA TRP A 218 -9.88 -0.20 3.25
C TRP A 218 -10.11 -0.07 4.74
N MET A 219 -11.28 -0.50 5.22
CA MET A 219 -11.65 -0.53 6.62
C MET A 219 -12.15 -1.93 6.96
N ALA A 220 -11.56 -2.55 7.97
CA ALA A 220 -12.09 -3.73 8.62
C ALA A 220 -12.06 -3.47 10.13
N PHE A 221 -13.18 -2.96 10.65
CA PHE A 221 -13.44 -2.77 12.07
C PHE A 221 -14.39 -3.88 12.54
N GLY A 222 -13.98 -5.14 12.35
CA GLY A 222 -14.81 -6.33 12.59
C GLY A 222 -15.22 -7.06 11.30
N ASN A 223 -15.79 -8.27 11.45
CA ASN A 223 -16.38 -9.08 10.37
C ASN A 223 -15.47 -9.47 9.18
N TRP A 224 -14.16 -9.31 9.28
CA TRP A 224 -13.18 -9.82 8.31
C TRP A 224 -11.95 -10.37 9.05
N PRO A 225 -11.31 -11.47 8.60
CA PRO A 225 -11.64 -12.26 7.41
C PRO A 225 -12.90 -13.10 7.59
N THR A 226 -13.29 -13.39 8.83
CA THR A 226 -14.53 -14.09 9.18
C THR A 226 -15.18 -13.44 10.40
N ALA A 227 -16.46 -13.71 10.62
CA ALA A 227 -17.18 -13.21 11.80
C ALA A 227 -16.65 -13.80 13.13
N ASP A 228 -16.13 -15.04 13.10
CA ASP A 228 -15.64 -15.74 14.29
C ASP A 228 -14.19 -15.38 14.68
N ASN A 229 -13.43 -14.78 13.77
CA ASN A 229 -12.07 -14.31 14.02
C ASN A 229 -11.84 -12.95 13.34
N PRO A 230 -12.54 -11.89 13.80
CA PRO A 230 -12.46 -10.59 13.16
C PRO A 230 -11.13 -9.88 13.49
N LEU A 231 -10.64 -9.13 12.52
CA LEU A 231 -9.47 -8.28 12.63
C LEU A 231 -9.87 -6.81 12.67
N HIS A 232 -9.02 -6.02 13.30
CA HIS A 232 -9.07 -4.57 13.29
C HIS A 232 -7.91 -4.07 12.42
N GLN A 233 -8.23 -3.62 11.22
CA GLN A 233 -7.22 -3.11 10.29
C GLN A 233 -7.78 -2.04 9.36
N MET A 234 -6.91 -1.18 8.89
CA MET A 234 -7.24 -0.14 7.93
C MET A 234 -6.06 0.10 6.99
N ALA A 235 -6.33 0.46 5.74
CA ALA A 235 -5.32 1.02 4.84
C ALA A 235 -5.85 2.27 4.14
N LEU A 236 -4.95 3.24 3.97
CA LEU A 236 -5.12 4.40 3.10
C LEU A 236 -4.19 4.19 1.92
N GLU A 237 -4.75 4.02 0.74
CA GLU A 237 -4.05 3.39 -0.37
C GLU A 237 -3.94 4.33 -1.56
N PRO A 238 -2.82 5.07 -1.71
CA PRO A 238 -2.47 5.64 -2.99
C PRO A 238 -2.54 4.55 -4.08
N THR A 239 -3.33 4.78 -5.13
CA THR A 239 -3.53 3.79 -6.20
C THR A 239 -3.66 4.42 -7.59
N THR A 240 -3.23 3.69 -8.61
CA THR A 240 -3.33 4.12 -10.01
C THR A 240 -4.74 3.93 -10.60
N ALA A 241 -5.55 3.05 -10.01
CA ALA A 241 -6.88 2.71 -10.48
C ALA A 241 -7.88 2.51 -9.31
N PRO A 242 -9.14 2.96 -9.45
CA PRO A 242 -10.16 2.80 -8.42
C PRO A 242 -10.91 1.47 -8.60
N SER A 243 -10.18 0.35 -8.52
CA SER A 243 -10.74 -0.98 -8.78
C SER A 243 -10.12 -2.05 -7.88
N ASP A 244 -10.89 -3.09 -7.58
CA ASP A 244 -10.45 -4.22 -6.75
C ASP A 244 -9.52 -5.16 -7.51
N ASP A 245 -9.56 -5.17 -8.84
CA ASP A 245 -8.64 -5.95 -9.68
C ASP A 245 -8.41 -5.31 -11.05
N LEU A 246 -7.42 -5.83 -11.77
CA LEU A 246 -7.04 -5.31 -13.09
C LEU A 246 -8.13 -5.54 -14.15
N GLU A 247 -8.94 -6.59 -14.02
CA GLU A 247 -10.02 -6.88 -14.97
C GLU A 247 -11.10 -5.79 -14.87
N GLY A 248 -11.52 -5.45 -13.64
CA GLY A 248 -12.39 -4.32 -13.36
C GLY A 248 -11.79 -2.98 -13.80
N ALA A 249 -10.49 -2.75 -13.55
CA ALA A 249 -9.82 -1.54 -14.01
C ALA A 249 -9.92 -1.39 -15.53
N ARG A 250 -9.73 -2.48 -16.28
CA ARG A 250 -9.85 -2.52 -17.75
C ARG A 250 -11.26 -2.30 -18.26
N LEU A 251 -12.25 -2.93 -17.62
CA LEU A 251 -13.66 -2.74 -17.98
C LEU A 251 -14.09 -1.27 -17.82
N ASN A 252 -13.50 -0.58 -16.84
CA ASN A 252 -13.78 0.82 -16.54
C ASN A 252 -12.84 1.81 -17.26
N GLY A 253 -11.85 1.34 -18.03
CA GLY A 253 -10.88 2.19 -18.73
C GLY A 253 -9.95 2.98 -17.81
N THR A 254 -9.64 2.41 -16.64
CA THR A 254 -8.79 3.04 -15.61
C THR A 254 -7.46 2.31 -15.41
N GLU A 255 -7.23 1.24 -16.17
CA GLU A 255 -5.94 0.57 -16.22
C GLU A 255 -4.85 1.50 -16.75
N ARG A 256 -3.61 1.22 -16.37
CA ARG A 256 -2.44 1.77 -17.05
C ARG A 256 -1.90 0.77 -18.05
N TRP A 257 -1.25 1.26 -19.10
CA TRP A 257 -0.58 0.42 -20.09
C TRP A 257 0.92 0.65 -20.00
N LEU A 258 1.67 -0.43 -19.89
CA LEU A 258 3.13 -0.44 -19.89
C LEU A 258 3.62 -0.99 -21.24
N GLU A 259 4.09 -0.10 -22.11
CA GLU A 259 4.68 -0.45 -23.40
C GLU A 259 6.07 -1.09 -23.22
N ALA A 260 6.54 -1.83 -24.23
CA ALA A 260 7.85 -2.46 -24.19
C ALA A 260 8.97 -1.43 -23.93
N GLY A 261 9.79 -1.67 -22.89
CA GLY A 261 10.85 -0.76 -22.46
C GLY A 261 10.37 0.54 -21.80
N GLN A 262 9.06 0.75 -21.64
CA GLN A 262 8.52 1.90 -20.92
C GLN A 262 8.85 1.81 -19.43
N LYS A 263 9.03 2.98 -18.83
CA LYS A 263 9.13 3.19 -17.40
C LYS A 263 8.08 4.20 -16.95
N GLU A 264 7.49 3.95 -15.80
CA GLU A 264 6.69 4.95 -15.09
C GLU A 264 7.22 5.15 -13.68
N HIS A 265 7.10 6.38 -13.18
CA HIS A 265 7.64 6.80 -11.90
C HIS A 265 6.62 7.62 -11.13
N TRP A 266 6.58 7.45 -9.82
CA TRP A 266 5.78 8.27 -8.91
C TRP A 266 6.42 8.32 -7.53
N GLN A 267 5.92 9.24 -6.70
CA GLN A 267 6.43 9.47 -5.36
C GLN A 267 5.27 9.55 -4.38
N ILE A 268 5.47 8.94 -3.20
CA ILE A 268 4.60 9.10 -2.04
C ILE A 268 5.49 9.58 -0.89
N GLU A 269 5.02 10.58 -0.15
CA GLU A 269 5.64 11.00 1.11
C GLU A 269 4.80 10.48 2.28
N ILE A 270 5.45 9.94 3.31
CA ILE A 270 4.81 9.54 4.55
C ILE A 270 5.44 10.31 5.71
N GLU A 271 4.66 11.11 6.43
CA GLU A 271 5.12 11.87 7.60
C GLU A 271 4.53 11.30 8.89
N LEU A 272 5.38 11.11 9.90
CA LEU A 272 4.93 10.81 11.27
C LEU A 272 4.78 12.11 12.05
N LEU A 273 3.57 12.40 12.51
CA LEU A 273 3.26 13.57 13.31
C LEU A 273 3.43 13.25 14.81
N PRO A 274 4.10 14.13 15.57
CA PRO A 274 4.33 13.88 17.00
C PRO A 274 3.01 13.86 17.79
N PRO A 275 3.00 13.27 18.99
CA PRO A 275 1.87 13.38 19.91
C PRO A 275 1.43 14.82 20.12
N LYS A 276 0.12 15.03 20.27
CA LYS A 276 -0.41 16.34 20.65
C LYS A 276 0.07 16.62 22.07
N THR A 277 0.83 17.69 22.25
CA THR A 277 1.19 18.17 23.58
C THR A 277 0.06 19.06 24.08
N ASP A 278 -0.44 18.77 25.27
CA ASP A 278 -1.35 19.66 26.01
C ASP A 278 -0.67 21.00 26.36
#